data_AF-A0A2A3L0Q2-F1
#
_entry.id   AF-A0A2A3L0Q2-F1
#
_cell.length_a   1.000
_cell.length_b   1.000
_cell.length_c   1.000
_cell.angle_alpha   90.00
_cell.angle_beta   90.00
_cell.angle_gamma   90.00
#
_symmetry.space_group_name_H-M   'P 1'
#
loop_
_entity.id
_entity.type
_entity.pdbx_description
1 polymer ?
#
loop_
_entity_poly.entity_id
_entity_poly.type
_entity_poly.pdbx_seq_one_letter_code
_entity_poly.pdbx_strand_id
1 'polypeptide(L)'
;MPAAVDQCPQGHSTRTAADRDSQGHCRKCKADRERRRRVGKEAALMVVRAFEAAGVQFQNDGVPVEPAEVAKALAELYAAGQLPELP
;
A
#
# COMPACT_ATOMS: atom_id res chain seq x y z
N MET A 1 41.28 -10.95 -11.09
CA MET A 1 39.92 -11.48 -10.82
C MET A 1 39.01 -10.30 -10.55
N PRO A 2 37.88 -10.10 -11.25
CA PRO A 2 37.15 -8.84 -11.19
C PRO A 2 36.36 -8.70 -9.87
N ALA A 3 36.23 -7.44 -9.47
CA ALA A 3 35.80 -6.90 -8.19
C ALA A 3 34.57 -7.55 -7.54
N ALA A 4 34.66 -7.77 -6.22
CA ALA A 4 33.50 -7.94 -5.37
C ALA A 4 32.65 -6.67 -5.46
N VAL A 5 31.55 -6.73 -6.19
CA VAL A 5 30.58 -5.64 -6.22
C VAL A 5 29.79 -5.70 -4.91
N ASP A 6 30.37 -5.11 -3.86
CA ASP A 6 29.79 -4.93 -2.52
C ASP A 6 28.59 -3.95 -2.51
N GLN A 7 27.98 -3.69 -3.65
CA GLN A 7 26.87 -2.76 -3.80
C GLN A 7 25.73 -3.36 -4.61
N CYS A 8 24.53 -3.28 -4.05
CA CYS A 8 23.29 -3.49 -4.77
C CYS A 8 23.17 -2.43 -5.89
N PRO A 9 22.52 -2.74 -7.03
CA PRO A 9 22.21 -1.76 -8.08
C PRO A 9 21.41 -0.53 -7.61
N GLN A 10 20.86 -0.56 -6.39
CA GLN A 10 20.19 0.55 -5.73
C GLN A 10 21.10 1.32 -4.74
N GLY A 11 22.41 1.07 -4.73
CA GLY A 11 23.41 1.77 -3.90
C GLY A 11 23.60 1.23 -2.48
N HIS A 12 22.94 0.13 -2.11
CA HIS A 12 23.09 -0.46 -0.77
C HIS A 12 24.36 -1.30 -0.64
N SER A 13 25.13 -1.12 0.44
CA SER A 13 26.24 -2.01 0.77
C SER A 13 25.75 -3.44 1.04
N THR A 14 26.16 -4.39 0.19
CA THR A 14 25.94 -5.83 0.36
C THR A 14 27.29 -6.47 0.66
N ARG A 15 27.55 -6.84 1.91
CA ARG A 15 28.83 -7.44 2.34
C ARG A 15 29.05 -8.85 1.79
N THR A 16 27.97 -9.58 1.51
CA THR A 16 28.05 -10.95 0.97
C THR A 16 26.87 -11.31 0.07
N ALA A 17 27.02 -12.37 -0.73
CA ALA A 17 25.93 -12.94 -1.53
C ALA A 17 24.72 -13.41 -0.66
N ALA A 18 24.95 -13.70 0.63
CA ALA A 18 23.90 -14.06 1.60
C ALA A 18 22.98 -12.89 2.00
N ASP A 19 23.36 -11.65 1.68
CA ASP A 19 22.53 -10.47 1.87
C ASP A 19 21.51 -10.26 0.74
N ARG A 20 21.56 -11.12 -0.28
CA ARG A 20 20.62 -11.14 -1.41
C ARG A 20 19.54 -12.20 -1.17
N ASP A 21 18.30 -11.84 -1.49
CA ASP A 21 17.18 -12.78 -1.58
C ASP A 21 17.34 -13.66 -2.84
N SER A 22 16.63 -14.79 -2.87
CA SER A 22 16.42 -15.69 -4.00
C SER A 22 16.06 -14.97 -5.32
N GLN A 23 15.47 -13.77 -5.24
CA GLN A 23 15.13 -12.91 -6.37
C GLN A 23 16.22 -11.86 -6.69
N GLY A 24 17.42 -11.98 -6.16
CA GLY A 24 18.56 -11.08 -6.40
C GLY A 24 18.49 -9.72 -5.69
N HIS A 25 17.46 -9.47 -4.88
CA HIS A 25 17.26 -8.20 -4.17
C HIS A 25 18.01 -8.18 -2.83
N CYS A 26 18.60 -7.04 -2.48
CA CYS A 26 19.24 -6.88 -1.17
C CYS A 26 18.20 -6.85 -0.03
N ARG A 27 18.54 -7.33 1.17
CA ARG A 27 17.62 -7.30 2.34
C ARG A 27 17.06 -5.90 2.65
N LYS A 28 17.89 -4.85 2.50
CA LYS A 28 17.44 -3.45 2.66
C LYS A 28 16.42 -3.04 1.60
N CYS A 29 16.63 -3.45 0.35
CA CYS A 29 15.73 -3.21 -0.77
C CYS A 29 14.37 -3.87 -0.55
N LYS A 30 14.38 -5.11 -0.02
CA LYS A 30 13.17 -5.83 0.37
C LYS A 30 12.44 -5.13 1.51
N ALA A 31 13.17 -4.70 2.55
CA ALA A 31 12.61 -3.97 3.67
C ALA A 31 11.99 -2.64 3.23
N ASP A 32 12.65 -1.90 2.34
CA ASP A 32 12.15 -0.62 1.82
C ASP A 32 10.90 -0.82 0.95
N ARG A 33 10.90 -1.82 0.06
CA ARG A 33 9.72 -2.18 -0.74
C ARG A 33 8.54 -2.59 0.14
N GLU A 34 8.79 -3.39 1.16
CA GLU A 34 7.75 -3.82 2.10
C GLU A 34 7.25 -2.64 2.93
N ARG A 35 8.13 -1.72 3.36
CA ARG A 35 7.75 -0.48 4.02
C ARG A 35 6.83 0.37 3.13
N ARG A 36 7.20 0.60 1.86
CA ARG A 36 6.35 1.33 0.90
C ARG A 36 5.00 0.64 0.72
N ARG A 37 4.99 -0.70 0.63
CA ARG A 37 3.75 -1.48 0.52
C ARG A 37 2.87 -1.33 1.76
N ARG A 38 3.45 -1.32 2.96
CA ARG A 38 2.71 -1.11 4.22
C ARG A 38 2.11 0.29 4.27
N VAL A 39 2.89 1.33 3.99
CA VAL A 39 2.41 2.72 3.96
C VAL A 39 1.26 2.88 2.96
N GLY A 40 1.39 2.33 1.75
CA GLY A 40 0.31 2.38 0.76
C GLY A 40 -0.96 1.67 1.20
N LYS A 41 -0.83 0.53 1.90
CA LYS A 41 -1.98 -0.18 2.50
C LYS A 41 -2.61 0.62 3.64
N GLU A 42 -1.81 1.22 4.51
CA GLU A 42 -2.31 2.05 5.60
C GLU A 42 -3.07 3.27 5.08
N ALA A 43 -2.54 3.95 4.06
CA ALA A 43 -3.23 5.06 3.40
C ALA A 43 -4.57 4.62 2.79
N ALA A 44 -4.59 3.48 2.08
CA ALA A 44 -5.84 2.94 1.53
C ALA A 44 -6.86 2.58 2.63
N LEU A 45 -6.41 1.95 3.72
CA LEU A 45 -7.26 1.62 4.86
C LEU A 45 -7.81 2.86 5.55
N MET A 46 -7.02 3.93 5.66
CA MET A 46 -7.47 5.19 6.24
C MET A 46 -8.63 5.79 5.42
N VAL A 47 -8.50 5.81 4.09
CA VAL A 47 -9.56 6.29 3.19
C VAL A 47 -10.82 5.44 3.33
N VAL A 48 -10.69 4.11 3.28
CA VAL A 48 -11.81 3.19 3.43
C VAL A 48 -12.54 3.42 4.75
N ARG A 49 -11.79 3.47 5.87
CA ARG A 49 -12.37 3.71 7.20
C ARG A 49 -13.08 5.05 7.33
N ALA A 50 -12.52 6.11 6.72
CA ALA A 50 -13.14 7.43 6.74
C ALA A 50 -14.50 7.41 6.01
N PHE A 51 -14.57 6.76 4.86
CA PHE A 51 -15.82 6.61 4.11
C PHE A 51 -16.80 5.64 4.77
N GLU A 52 -16.33 4.57 5.41
CA GLU A 52 -17.17 3.69 6.25
C GLU A 52 -17.79 4.45 7.42
N ALA A 53 -17.03 5.33 8.07
CA ALA A 53 -17.56 6.20 9.13
C ALA A 53 -18.62 7.20 8.60
N ALA A 54 -18.52 7.60 7.33
CA ALA A 54 -19.53 8.39 6.64
C ALA A 54 -20.72 7.56 6.11
N GLY A 55 -20.71 6.23 6.29
CA GLY A 55 -21.80 5.33 5.92
C GLY A 55 -21.64 4.58 4.60
N VAL A 56 -20.50 4.67 3.92
CA VAL A 56 -20.21 3.88 2.70
C VAL A 56 -19.85 2.45 3.08
N GLN A 57 -20.54 1.46 2.51
CA GLN A 57 -20.18 0.06 2.67
C GLN A 57 -19.33 -0.41 1.50
N PHE A 58 -18.10 -0.87 1.78
CA PHE A 58 -17.22 -1.48 0.78
C PHE A 58 -17.33 -3.02 0.75
N GLN A 59 -17.91 -3.60 1.79
CA GLN A 59 -18.19 -5.02 1.91
C GLN A 59 -19.54 -5.26 2.59
N ASN A 60 -20.17 -6.37 2.27
CA ASN A 60 -21.37 -6.86 2.92
C ASN A 60 -21.15 -8.34 3.30
N ASP A 61 -21.13 -8.64 4.60
CA ASP A 61 -20.86 -9.99 5.15
C ASP A 61 -19.60 -10.68 4.56
N GLY A 62 -18.54 -9.90 4.31
CA GLY A 62 -17.28 -10.40 3.74
C GLY A 62 -17.27 -10.53 2.22
N VAL A 63 -18.36 -10.18 1.53
CA VAL A 63 -18.43 -10.06 0.08
C VAL A 63 -18.17 -8.61 -0.32
N PRO A 64 -17.20 -8.32 -1.20
CA PRO A 64 -16.99 -6.96 -1.71
C PRO A 64 -18.25 -6.46 -2.42
N VAL A 65 -18.65 -5.23 -2.11
CA VAL A 65 -19.77 -4.57 -2.80
C VAL A 65 -19.35 -4.24 -4.24
N GLU A 66 -20.30 -4.29 -5.18
CA GLU A 66 -20.04 -3.94 -6.57
C GLU A 66 -19.49 -2.50 -6.69
N PRO A 67 -18.43 -2.26 -7.49
CA PRO A 67 -17.80 -0.94 -7.59
C PRO A 67 -18.77 0.17 -7.98
N ALA A 68 -19.81 -0.14 -8.77
CA ALA A 68 -20.82 0.81 -9.18
C ALA A 68 -21.67 1.33 -8.00
N GLU A 69 -21.99 0.46 -7.03
CA GLU A 69 -22.76 0.83 -5.84
C GLU A 69 -21.92 1.70 -4.90
N VAL A 70 -20.65 1.34 -4.71
CA VAL A 70 -19.69 2.15 -3.95
C VAL A 70 -19.54 3.53 -4.59
N ALA A 71 -19.38 3.60 -5.92
CA ALA A 71 -19.27 4.87 -6.63
C ALA A 71 -20.52 5.74 -6.47
N LYS A 72 -21.72 5.14 -6.47
CA LYS A 72 -22.97 5.84 -6.24
C LYS A 72 -23.03 6.42 -4.82
N ALA A 73 -22.72 5.62 -3.80
CA ALA A 73 -22.71 6.07 -2.41
C ALA A 73 -21.71 7.22 -2.18
N LEU A 74 -20.52 7.13 -2.79
CA LEU A 74 -19.52 8.22 -2.75
C LEU A 74 -20.03 9.50 -3.42
N ALA A 75 -20.70 9.38 -4.57
CA ALA A 75 -21.26 10.53 -5.28
C ALA A 75 -22.38 11.22 -4.48
N GLU A 76 -23.23 10.44 -3.79
CA GLU A 76 -24.28 10.95 -2.91
C GLU A 76 -23.69 11.71 -1.71
N LEU A 77 -22.66 11.17 -1.06
CA LEU A 77 -21.95 11.87 0.03
C LEU A 77 -21.29 13.17 -0.42
N TYR A 78 -20.67 13.14 -1.60
CA TYR A 78 -20.08 14.33 -2.22
C TYR A 78 -21.15 15.40 -2.48
N ALA A 79 -22.28 15.02 -3.08
CA ALA A 79 -23.38 15.93 -3.37
C ALA A 79 -24.04 16.49 -2.09
N ALA A 80 -24.07 15.71 -1.02
CA ALA A 80 -24.58 16.12 0.29
C ALA A 80 -23.60 17.03 1.07
N GLY A 81 -22.37 17.20 0.60
CA GLY A 81 -21.33 17.96 1.32
C GLY A 81 -20.88 17.28 2.61
N GLN A 82 -21.07 15.96 2.72
CA GLN A 82 -20.78 15.15 3.92
C GLN A 82 -19.49 14.33 3.79
N LEU A 83 -18.51 14.85 3.05
CA LEU A 83 -17.23 14.16 2.92
C LEU A 83 -16.53 14.09 4.29
N PRO A 84 -15.99 12.92 4.66
CA PRO A 84 -15.24 12.79 5.89
C PRO A 84 -13.95 13.61 5.81
N GLU A 85 -13.64 14.36 6.87
CA GLU A 85 -12.33 15.00 6.98
C GLU A 85 -11.26 13.93 7.23
N LEU A 86 -10.32 13.83 6.28
CA LEU A 86 -9.16 12.96 6.43
C LEU A 86 -8.14 13.64 7.35
N PRO A 87 -7.55 12.93 8.33
CA PRO A 87 -6.55 13.48 9.23
C PRO A 87 -5.22 13.82 8.51
#